data_AF-A0A9W8PTW2-F1
#
_entry.id   AF-A0A9W8PTW2-F1
#
_cell.length_a   1.000
_cell.length_b   1.000
_cell.length_c   1.000
_cell.angle_alpha   90.00
_cell.angle_beta   90.00
_cell.angle_gamma   90.00
#
_symmetry.space_group_name_H-M   'P 1'
#
loop_
_entity.id
_entity.type
_entity.pdbx_description
1 polymer ?
#
loop_
_entity_poly.entity_id
_entity_poly.type
_entity_poly.pdbx_seq_one_letter_code
_entity_poly.pdbx_strand_id
1 'polypeptide(L)'
;MNTDFSPSTIVSALPLLFGVTGTSIGIYSFVSPYNAIRLFGLQNPTTEKTTTSPHSEAFQKSLIYASGLRNLGTGLSTLSLYAFWQFSPICQVSPLAAAITKKCMGICFMCGTFVGIGDAVIVRQFANKDYVQGESEAKATEASISHAVTGVLILATGLFLYL
;
A
#
# COMPACT_ATOMS: atom_id res chain seq x y z
N MET A 1 21.01 -25.60 -10.10
CA MET A 1 20.90 -24.41 -9.22
C MET A 1 19.73 -24.66 -8.28
N ASN A 2 19.99 -25.12 -7.06
CA ASN A 2 18.95 -25.14 -6.03
C ASN A 2 18.81 -23.70 -5.52
N THR A 3 17.72 -23.05 -5.87
CA THR A 3 17.30 -21.80 -5.22
C THR A 3 16.71 -22.18 -3.88
N ASP A 4 17.56 -22.30 -2.87
CA ASP A 4 17.09 -22.40 -1.49
C ASP A 4 16.42 -21.07 -1.12
N PHE A 5 15.10 -21.02 -1.27
CA PHE A 5 14.27 -19.94 -0.76
C PHE A 5 14.22 -20.05 0.77
N SER A 6 15.31 -19.68 1.43
CA SER A 6 15.30 -19.47 2.87
C SER A 6 14.19 -18.45 3.21
N PRO A 7 13.44 -18.65 4.30
CA PRO A 7 12.49 -17.65 4.82
C PRO A 7 13.12 -16.26 4.93
N SER A 8 14.43 -16.16 5.22
CA SER A 8 15.16 -14.89 5.27
C SER A 8 15.24 -14.18 3.92
N THR A 9 15.40 -14.91 2.82
CA THR A 9 15.46 -14.38 1.45
C THR A 9 14.09 -13.88 1.01
N ILE A 10 13.02 -14.63 1.34
CA ILE A 10 11.64 -14.24 1.02
C ILE A 10 11.25 -12.96 1.75
N VAL A 11 11.53 -12.87 3.05
CA VAL A 11 11.14 -11.71 3.86
C VAL A 11 11.94 -10.45 3.48
N SER A 12 13.19 -10.63 3.04
CA SER A 12 14.02 -9.52 2.53
C SER A 12 13.54 -8.96 1.20
N ALA A 13 12.74 -9.70 0.42
CA ALA A 13 12.16 -9.21 -0.84
C ALA A 13 10.86 -8.42 -0.64
N LEU A 14 10.20 -8.54 0.52
CA LEU A 14 8.93 -7.86 0.80
C LEU A 14 9.03 -6.34 0.77
N PRO A 15 10.08 -5.68 1.32
CA PRO A 15 10.22 -4.24 1.21
C PRO A 15 10.30 -3.76 -0.24
N LEU A 16 11.00 -4.51 -1.10
CA LEU A 16 11.06 -4.21 -2.52
C LEU A 16 9.68 -4.33 -3.16
N LEU A 17 8.95 -5.42 -2.88
CA LEU A 17 7.59 -5.63 -3.39
C LEU A 17 6.64 -4.49 -2.98
N PHE A 18 6.58 -4.18 -1.68
CA PHE A 18 5.73 -3.11 -1.17
C PHE A 18 6.13 -1.73 -1.72
N GLY A 19 7.44 -1.48 -1.85
CA GLY A 19 7.97 -0.28 -2.46
C GLY A 19 7.50 -0.12 -3.91
N VAL A 20 7.67 -1.16 -4.73
CA VAL A 20 7.23 -1.16 -6.14
C VAL A 20 5.71 -1.00 -6.23
N THR A 21 4.94 -1.79 -5.48
CA THR A 21 3.47 -1.72 -5.52
C THR A 21 2.97 -0.33 -5.11
N GLY A 22 3.50 0.26 -4.03
CA GLY A 22 3.14 1.60 -3.59
C GLY A 22 3.45 2.66 -4.63
N THR A 23 4.65 2.63 -5.22
CA THR A 23 5.05 3.55 -6.29
C THR A 23 4.18 3.40 -7.54
N SER A 24 3.92 2.17 -7.99
CA SER A 24 3.11 1.90 -9.19
C SER A 24 1.66 2.34 -9.00
N ILE A 25 1.02 1.99 -7.88
CA ILE A 25 -0.37 2.43 -7.58
C ILE A 25 -0.41 3.95 -7.40
N GLY A 26 0.61 4.54 -6.80
CA GLY A 26 0.74 5.98 -6.65
C GLY A 26 0.75 6.71 -8.00
N ILE A 27 1.60 6.29 -8.94
CA ILE A 27 1.63 6.81 -10.31
C ILE A 27 0.30 6.58 -11.02
N TYR A 28 -0.26 5.36 -10.90
CA TYR A 28 -1.50 5.00 -11.57
C TYR A 28 -2.68 5.87 -11.12
N SER A 29 -2.66 6.35 -9.88
CA SER A 29 -3.68 7.26 -9.35
C SER A 29 -3.73 8.60 -10.09
N PHE A 30 -2.62 9.07 -10.67
CA PHE A 30 -2.57 10.28 -11.50
C PHE A 30 -2.91 10.04 -12.97
N VAL A 31 -2.62 8.84 -13.48
CA VAL A 31 -2.88 8.46 -14.88
C VAL A 31 -4.34 8.03 -15.09
N SER A 32 -4.88 7.25 -14.16
CA SER A 32 -6.23 6.67 -14.25
C SER A 32 -6.90 6.60 -12.88
N PRO A 33 -7.30 7.75 -12.29
CA PRO A 33 -7.74 7.83 -10.90
C PRO A 33 -8.91 6.89 -10.57
N TYR A 34 -9.92 6.83 -11.43
CA TYR A 34 -11.10 5.98 -11.19
C TYR A 34 -10.80 4.49 -11.31
N ASN A 35 -9.79 4.08 -12.09
CA ASN A 35 -9.37 2.70 -12.13
C ASN A 35 -8.44 2.37 -10.95
N ALA A 36 -7.60 3.32 -10.53
CA ALA A 36 -6.74 3.15 -9.37
C ALA A 36 -7.55 2.94 -8.08
N ILE A 37 -8.60 3.74 -7.87
CA ILE A 37 -9.43 3.64 -6.66
C ILE A 37 -10.25 2.33 -6.61
N ARG A 38 -10.52 1.70 -7.75
CA ARG A 38 -11.14 0.36 -7.80
C ARG A 38 -10.27 -0.73 -7.19
N LEU A 39 -8.93 -0.56 -7.21
CA LEU A 39 -8.02 -1.49 -6.53
C LEU A 39 -8.19 -1.48 -5.01
N PHE A 40 -8.79 -0.42 -4.45
CA PHE A 40 -9.17 -0.32 -3.04
C PHE A 40 -10.60 -0.85 -2.79
N GLY A 41 -11.24 -1.49 -3.78
CA GLY A 41 -12.62 -1.96 -3.69
C GLY A 41 -13.67 -0.86 -3.75
N LEU A 42 -13.28 0.36 -4.08
CA LEU A 42 -14.18 1.51 -4.16
C LEU A 42 -14.57 1.74 -5.61
N GLN A 43 -15.79 1.34 -5.96
CA GLN A 43 -16.35 1.55 -7.29
C GLN A 43 -17.30 2.76 -7.28
N ASN A 44 -17.23 3.59 -8.31
CA ASN A 44 -18.28 4.56 -8.57
C ASN A 44 -19.52 3.81 -9.11
N PRO A 45 -20.75 4.23 -8.78
CA PRO A 45 -21.96 3.62 -9.32
C PRO A 45 -21.85 3.57 -10.84
N THR A 46 -21.93 2.38 -11.42
CA THR A 46 -21.73 2.17 -12.87
C THR A 46 -23.01 2.42 -13.67
N THR A 47 -24.13 2.61 -12.97
CA THR A 47 -25.45 2.69 -13.58
C THR A 47 -26.11 4.02 -13.29
N GLU A 48 -26.47 4.66 -14.39
CA GLU A 48 -27.26 5.86 -14.54
C GLU A 48 -26.54 7.19 -14.35
N LYS A 49 -26.83 8.07 -15.31
CA LYS A 49 -26.46 9.47 -15.41
C LYS A 49 -26.95 10.27 -14.21
N THR A 50 -26.55 9.93 -12.99
CA THR A 50 -26.51 10.90 -11.92
C THR A 50 -25.43 11.88 -12.34
N THR A 51 -25.85 13.09 -12.74
CA THR A 51 -24.97 14.20 -13.02
C THR A 51 -24.17 14.49 -11.75
N THR A 52 -23.07 13.79 -11.56
CA THR A 52 -22.08 14.10 -10.53
C THR A 52 -21.70 15.55 -10.79
N SER A 53 -21.96 16.42 -9.83
CA SER A 53 -21.64 17.83 -10.04
C SER A 53 -20.15 17.97 -10.35
N PRO A 54 -19.74 18.92 -11.21
CA PRO A 54 -18.31 19.14 -11.49
C PRO A 54 -17.48 19.31 -10.21
N HIS A 55 -18.08 19.88 -9.16
CA HIS A 55 -17.49 19.98 -7.83
C HIS A 55 -17.26 18.62 -7.17
N SER A 56 -18.26 17.73 -7.17
CA SER A 56 -18.14 16.39 -6.59
C SER A 56 -17.11 15.53 -7.35
N GLU A 57 -17.04 15.68 -8.67
CA GLU A 57 -16.02 15.00 -9.47
C GLU A 57 -14.61 15.50 -9.10
N ALA A 58 -14.43 16.83 -9.05
CA ALA A 58 -13.16 17.44 -8.68
C ALA A 58 -12.73 17.04 -7.25
N PHE A 59 -13.68 16.99 -6.30
CA PHE A 59 -13.43 16.55 -4.94
C PHE A 59 -12.97 15.09 -4.88
N GLN A 60 -13.72 14.18 -5.52
CA GLN A 60 -13.37 12.76 -5.56
C GLN A 60 -12.00 12.53 -6.18
N LYS A 61 -11.72 13.16 -7.33
CA LYS A 61 -10.43 13.05 -8.02
C LYS A 61 -9.28 13.58 -7.18
N SER A 62 -9.49 14.68 -6.46
CA SER A 62 -8.48 15.25 -5.55
C SER A 62 -8.16 14.32 -4.38
N LEU A 63 -9.18 13.64 -3.80
CA LEU A 63 -8.95 12.63 -2.76
C LEU A 63 -8.16 11.43 -3.28
N ILE A 64 -8.44 10.99 -4.51
CA ILE A 64 -7.68 9.91 -5.15
C ILE A 64 -6.23 10.34 -5.38
N TYR A 65 -5.99 11.57 -5.84
CA TYR A 65 -4.63 12.10 -6.02
C TYR A 65 -3.87 12.25 -4.71
N ALA A 66 -4.51 12.71 -3.63
CA ALA A 66 -3.89 12.77 -2.31
C ALA A 66 -3.47 11.37 -1.82
N SER A 67 -4.35 10.39 -2.00
CA SER A 67 -4.06 8.98 -1.69
C SER A 67 -2.95 8.40 -2.58
N GLY A 68 -2.95 8.76 -3.86
CA GLY A 68 -1.90 8.43 -4.83
C GLY A 68 -0.55 8.99 -4.43
N LEU A 69 -0.49 10.26 -4.03
CA LEU A 69 0.73 10.92 -3.55
C LEU A 69 1.28 10.24 -2.29
N ARG A 70 0.41 9.87 -1.34
CA ARG A 70 0.77 9.08 -0.16
C ARG A 70 1.44 7.77 -0.55
N ASN A 71 0.84 7.00 -1.46
CA ASN A 71 1.37 5.71 -1.90
C ASN A 71 2.67 5.86 -2.68
N LEU A 72 2.77 6.89 -3.53
CA LEU A 72 3.99 7.20 -4.26
C LEU A 72 5.14 7.55 -3.31
N GLY A 73 4.91 8.45 -2.36
CA GLY A 73 5.90 8.86 -1.38
C GLY A 73 6.36 7.70 -0.50
N THR A 74 5.42 6.95 0.09
CA THR A 74 5.75 5.78 0.92
C THR A 74 6.46 4.68 0.14
N GLY A 75 6.05 4.41 -1.10
CA GLY A 75 6.71 3.47 -2.00
C GLY A 75 8.15 3.88 -2.32
N LEU A 76 8.37 5.13 -2.74
CA LEU A 76 9.70 5.65 -3.04
C LEU A 76 10.62 5.70 -1.82
N SER A 77 10.10 6.10 -0.65
CA SER A 77 10.86 6.05 0.61
C SER A 77 11.29 4.62 0.95
N THR A 78 10.38 3.65 0.78
CA THR A 78 10.68 2.23 1.00
C THR A 78 11.76 1.73 0.05
N LEU A 79 11.64 2.01 -1.25
CA LEU A 79 12.64 1.66 -2.26
C LEU A 79 13.99 2.31 -1.97
N SER A 80 13.99 3.56 -1.51
CA SER A 80 15.22 4.31 -1.20
C SER A 80 15.93 3.72 0.03
N LEU A 81 15.19 3.41 1.10
CA LEU A 81 15.74 2.75 2.28
C LEU A 81 16.27 1.35 1.96
N TYR A 82 15.52 0.59 1.17
CA TYR A 82 15.94 -0.73 0.71
C TYR A 82 17.21 -0.66 -0.13
N ALA A 83 17.26 0.25 -1.10
CA ALA A 83 18.43 0.44 -1.95
C ALA A 83 19.65 0.92 -1.15
N PHE A 84 19.45 1.82 -0.19
CA PHE A 84 20.52 2.25 0.72
C PHE A 84 21.05 1.07 1.55
N TRP A 85 20.16 0.27 2.13
CA TRP A 85 20.55 -0.91 2.92
C TRP A 85 21.36 -1.93 2.10
N GLN A 86 20.93 -2.23 0.88
CA GLN A 86 21.51 -3.30 0.05
C GLN A 86 22.75 -2.86 -0.74
N PHE A 87 22.76 -1.63 -1.25
CA PHE A 87 23.73 -1.20 -2.26
C PHE A 87 24.65 -0.06 -1.82
N SER A 88 24.37 0.62 -0.71
CA SER A 88 25.22 1.72 -0.24
C SER A 88 26.58 1.19 0.24
N PRO A 89 27.71 1.79 -0.20
CA PRO A 89 29.02 1.46 0.34
C PRO A 89 29.07 1.58 1.88
N ILE A 90 28.34 2.53 2.46
CA ILE A 90 28.26 2.74 3.91
C ILE A 90 27.71 1.50 4.62
N CYS A 91 26.61 0.94 4.13
CA CYS A 91 26.00 -0.26 4.71
C CYS A 91 26.81 -1.54 4.41
N GLN A 92 27.54 -1.58 3.29
CA GLN A 92 28.41 -2.69 2.94
C GLN A 92 29.65 -2.78 3.85
N VAL A 93 30.19 -1.64 4.30
CA VAL A 93 31.40 -1.60 5.15
C VAL A 93 31.08 -1.52 6.65
N SER A 94 29.91 -1.00 7.04
CA SER A 94 29.52 -0.81 8.44
C SER A 94 28.29 -1.65 8.80
N PRO A 95 28.49 -2.77 9.53
CA PRO A 95 27.38 -3.60 10.00
C PRO A 95 26.38 -2.83 10.89
N LEU A 96 26.88 -1.85 11.66
CA LEU A 96 26.04 -0.99 12.48
C LEU A 96 25.14 -0.11 11.61
N ALA A 97 25.68 0.50 10.55
CA ALA A 97 24.88 1.32 9.64
C ALA A 97 23.81 0.49 8.93
N ALA A 98 24.16 -0.70 8.45
CA ALA A 98 23.19 -1.64 7.85
C ALA A 98 22.08 -2.03 8.83
N ALA A 99 22.43 -2.34 10.09
CA ALA A 99 21.46 -2.69 11.12
C ALA A 99 20.52 -1.51 11.43
N ILE A 100 21.04 -0.28 11.55
CA ILE A 100 20.22 0.91 11.80
C ILE A 100 19.26 1.15 10.64
N THR A 101 19.73 1.12 9.38
CA THR A 101 18.85 1.29 8.21
C THR A 101 17.76 0.22 8.18
N LYS A 102 18.10 -1.05 8.42
CA LYS A 102 17.13 -2.16 8.51
C LYS A 102 16.07 -1.87 9.58
N LYS A 103 16.48 -1.43 10.77
CA LYS A 103 15.56 -1.08 11.87
C LYS A 103 14.68 0.11 11.57
N CYS A 104 15.22 1.19 10.97
CA CYS A 104 14.43 2.35 10.55
C CYS A 104 13.37 1.95 9.53
N MET A 105 13.73 1.13 8.54
CA MET A 105 12.77 0.56 7.60
C MET A 105 11.71 -0.27 8.32
N GLY A 106 12.11 -1.11 9.29
CA GLY A 106 11.19 -1.87 10.13
C GLY A 106 10.17 -1.00 10.87
N ILE A 107 10.60 0.12 11.47
CA ILE A 107 9.71 1.10 12.11
C ILE A 107 8.73 1.69 11.09
N CYS A 108 9.20 2.09 9.91
CA CYS A 108 8.32 2.60 8.86
C CYS A 108 7.23 1.60 8.47
N PHE A 109 7.58 0.31 8.34
CA PHE A 109 6.62 -0.76 8.07
C PHE A 109 5.62 -0.96 9.23
N MET A 110 6.10 -1.01 10.47
CA MET A 110 5.21 -1.11 11.63
C MET A 110 4.19 0.04 11.67
N CYS A 111 4.63 1.29 11.45
CA CYS A 111 3.73 2.44 11.33
C CYS A 111 2.81 2.35 10.09
N GLY A 112 3.31 1.85 8.97
CA GLY A 112 2.53 1.61 7.75
C GLY A 112 1.36 0.63 7.94
N THR A 113 1.41 -0.22 8.96
CA THR A 113 0.32 -1.15 9.32
C THR A 113 -0.99 -0.40 9.56
N PHE A 114 -0.93 0.80 10.17
CA PHE A 114 -2.13 1.62 10.40
C PHE A 114 -2.84 1.99 9.11
N VAL A 115 -2.10 2.14 8.01
CA VAL A 115 -2.68 2.40 6.69
C VAL A 115 -3.43 1.17 6.19
N GLY A 116 -2.81 -0.01 6.22
CA GLY A 116 -3.45 -1.25 5.75
C GLY A 116 -4.68 -1.64 6.56
N ILE A 117 -4.59 -1.60 7.90
CA ILE A 117 -5.73 -1.89 8.78
C ILE A 117 -6.78 -0.79 8.71
N GLY A 118 -6.36 0.48 8.60
CA GLY A 118 -7.26 1.62 8.42
C GLY A 118 -8.08 1.49 7.13
N ASP A 119 -7.42 1.22 6.01
CA ASP A 119 -8.07 1.00 4.71
C ASP A 119 -9.06 -0.18 4.80
N ALA A 120 -8.69 -1.28 5.48
CA ALA A 120 -9.59 -2.42 5.70
C ALA A 120 -10.87 -2.02 6.46
N VAL A 121 -10.74 -1.25 7.54
CA VAL A 121 -11.87 -0.79 8.36
C VAL A 121 -12.75 0.17 7.58
N ILE A 122 -12.17 1.17 6.93
CA ILE A 122 -12.92 2.20 6.20
C ILE A 122 -13.65 1.59 5.01
N VAL A 123 -13.01 0.71 4.24
CA VAL A 123 -13.65 0.03 3.12
C VAL A 123 -14.76 -0.92 3.60
N ARG A 124 -14.59 -1.58 4.77
CA ARG A 124 -15.68 -2.38 5.35
C ARG A 124 -16.88 -1.52 5.76
N GLN A 125 -16.62 -0.36 6.36
CA GLN A 125 -17.68 0.58 6.70
C GLN A 125 -18.43 1.09 5.46
N PHE A 126 -17.71 1.29 4.35
CA PHE A 126 -18.31 1.61 3.05
C PHE A 126 -19.17 0.46 2.53
N ALA A 127 -18.67 -0.78 2.55
CA ALA A 127 -19.41 -1.96 2.11
C ALA A 127 -20.72 -2.16 2.89
N ASN A 128 -20.71 -1.88 4.20
CA ASN A 128 -21.88 -2.06 5.06
C ASN A 128 -22.92 -0.93 4.98
N LYS A 129 -22.82 0.02 4.03
CA LYS A 129 -23.82 1.08 3.86
C LYS A 129 -25.01 0.55 3.06
N ASP A 130 -26.23 0.85 3.51
CA ASP A 130 -27.47 0.39 2.87
C ASP A 130 -27.59 0.72 1.38
N TYR A 131 -26.92 1.80 0.92
CA TYR A 131 -26.91 2.25 -0.47
C TYR A 131 -25.73 1.70 -1.30
N VAL A 132 -24.90 0.83 -0.73
CA VAL A 132 -23.83 0.08 -1.41
C VAL A 132 -24.25 -1.39 -1.42
N GLN A 133 -24.74 -1.86 -2.56
CA GLN A 133 -25.27 -3.21 -2.71
C GLN A 133 -24.72 -3.91 -3.95
N GLY A 134 -24.83 -5.23 -3.98
CA GLY A 134 -24.49 -6.04 -5.15
C GLY A 134 -22.98 -6.12 -5.39
N GLU A 135 -22.55 -5.90 -6.64
CA GLU A 135 -21.13 -6.05 -7.01
C GLU A 135 -20.21 -5.11 -6.24
N SER A 136 -20.63 -3.86 -6.01
CA SER A 136 -19.86 -2.87 -5.26
C SER A 136 -19.62 -3.28 -3.81
N GLU A 137 -20.63 -3.86 -3.16
CA GLU A 137 -20.53 -4.38 -1.79
C GLU A 137 -19.56 -5.57 -1.72
N ALA A 138 -19.69 -6.52 -2.66
CA ALA A 138 -18.83 -7.69 -2.74
C ALA A 138 -17.36 -7.30 -2.96
N LYS A 139 -17.11 -6.36 -3.88
CA LYS A 139 -15.76 -5.87 -4.19
C LYS A 139 -15.13 -5.08 -3.04
N ALA A 140 -15.91 -4.26 -2.35
CA ALA A 140 -15.45 -3.56 -1.15
C ALA A 140 -15.15 -4.56 -0.01
N THR A 141 -15.99 -5.58 0.17
CA THR A 141 -15.76 -6.62 1.18
C THR A 141 -14.49 -7.43 0.90
N GLU A 142 -14.29 -7.84 -0.35
CA GLU A 142 -13.07 -8.53 -0.80
C GLU A 142 -11.82 -7.65 -0.58
N ALA A 143 -11.88 -6.39 -0.98
CA ALA A 143 -10.76 -5.46 -0.80
C ALA A 143 -10.45 -5.18 0.68
N SER A 144 -11.47 -5.06 1.53
CA SER A 144 -11.30 -4.91 2.98
C SER A 144 -10.48 -6.07 3.58
N ILE A 145 -10.80 -7.31 3.20
CA ILE A 145 -10.04 -8.49 3.63
C ILE A 145 -8.61 -8.44 3.09
N SER A 146 -8.43 -8.10 1.81
CA SER A 146 -7.11 -7.95 1.19
C SER A 146 -6.24 -6.91 1.91
N HIS A 147 -6.82 -5.77 2.28
CA HIS A 147 -6.14 -4.73 3.06
C HIS A 147 -5.77 -5.20 4.46
N ALA A 148 -6.64 -5.95 5.15
CA ALA A 148 -6.34 -6.50 6.46
C ALA A 148 -5.17 -7.49 6.41
N VAL A 149 -5.19 -8.42 5.44
CA VAL A 149 -4.10 -9.37 5.20
C VAL A 149 -2.81 -8.64 4.87
N THR A 150 -2.87 -7.65 3.97
CA THR A 150 -1.71 -6.82 3.61
C THR A 150 -1.15 -6.07 4.81
N GLY A 151 -2.01 -5.53 5.67
CA GLY A 151 -1.62 -4.87 6.93
C GLY A 151 -0.86 -5.82 7.87
N VAL A 152 -1.31 -7.06 8.01
CA VAL A 152 -0.59 -8.09 8.79
C VAL A 152 0.77 -8.42 8.18
N LEU A 153 0.87 -8.54 6.86
CA LEU A 153 2.14 -8.79 6.17
C LEU A 153 3.11 -7.61 6.32
N ILE A 154 2.61 -6.38 6.25
CA ILE A 154 3.37 -5.15 6.50
C ILE A 154 3.91 -5.14 7.93
N LEU A 155 3.08 -5.47 8.92
CA LEU A 155 3.49 -5.57 10.32
C LEU A 155 4.57 -6.64 10.53
N ALA A 156 4.34 -7.84 10.00
CA ALA A 156 5.28 -8.95 10.11
C ALA A 156 6.64 -8.61 9.46
N THR A 157 6.61 -7.96 8.30
CA THR A 157 7.82 -7.44 7.63
C THR A 157 8.52 -6.42 8.51
N GLY A 158 7.77 -5.48 9.11
CA GLY A 158 8.32 -4.46 10.00
C GLY A 158 8.99 -5.05 11.24
N LEU A 159 8.34 -6.02 11.89
CA LEU A 159 8.89 -6.73 13.04
C LEU A 159 10.16 -7.50 12.68
N PHE A 160 10.17 -8.24 11.58
CA PHE A 160 11.36 -8.95 11.10
C PHE A 160 12.53 -8.02 10.77
N LEU A 161 12.22 -6.83 10.24
CA LEU A 161 13.25 -5.84 9.92
C LEU A 161 13.81 -5.17 11.18
N TYR A 162 12.98 -4.98 12.19
CA TYR A 162 13.35 -4.32 13.43
C TYR A 162 14.13 -5.23 14.40
N LEU A 163 13.75 -6.51 14.48
CA LEU A 163 14.42 -7.52 15.30
C LEU A 163 15.71 -8.02 14.61
#